data_AF-A0A7V9DIP5-F1
#
_entry.id   AF-A0A7V9DIP5-F1
#
_cell.length_a   1.000
_cell.length_b   1.000
_cell.length_c   1.000
_cell.angle_alpha   90.00
_cell.angle_beta   90.00
_cell.angle_gamma   90.00
#
_symmetry.space_group_name_H-M   'P 1'
#
loop_
_entity.id
_entity.type
_entity.pdbx_description
1 polymer ?
#
loop_
_entity_poly.entity_id
_entity_poly.type
_entity_poly.pdbx_seq_one_letter_code
_entity_poly.pdbx_strand_id
1 'polypeptide(L)'
;MLSRSSKPPPVRIVIQDVQPQIDCGRYPVKRSQGDAVGVSADVFKDGHDVLRAVVRYRRGGTRKWLEQPLAPVGNDRWEGSFEVPELGRWQFTIEAWVDRYATMLDELDRKLAAGQTALASELAEAEGLFGPGVLENWRAAAPALSAKDR
;
A
#
# COMPACT_ATOMS: atom_id res chain seq x y z
N MET A 1 18.76 -36.03 -6.46
CA MET A 1 19.16 -34.87 -5.63
C MET A 1 18.37 -33.66 -6.14
N LEU A 2 17.27 -33.27 -5.47
CA LEU A 2 16.43 -32.15 -5.92
C LEU A 2 16.97 -30.87 -5.28
N SER A 3 17.51 -29.97 -6.12
CA SER A 3 17.90 -28.61 -5.72
C SER A 3 16.65 -27.84 -5.33
N ARG A 4 16.53 -27.51 -4.03
CA ARG A 4 15.51 -26.57 -3.56
C ARG A 4 16.01 -25.16 -3.87
N SER A 5 15.34 -24.48 -4.79
CA SER A 5 15.53 -23.04 -5.01
C SER A 5 15.44 -22.32 -3.65
N SER A 6 16.49 -21.58 -3.29
CA SER A 6 16.62 -20.85 -2.02
C SER A 6 15.94 -19.47 -2.06
N LYS A 7 14.96 -19.26 -2.94
CA LYS A 7 14.25 -17.99 -2.99
C LYS A 7 13.47 -17.86 -1.67
N PRO A 8 13.73 -16.84 -0.82
CA PRO A 8 12.88 -16.62 0.33
C PRO A 8 11.44 -16.49 -0.18
N PRO A 9 10.46 -17.11 0.51
CA PRO A 9 9.08 -16.97 0.11
C PRO A 9 8.78 -15.47 -0.04
N PRO A 10 8.05 -15.06 -1.10
CA PRO A 10 7.74 -13.67 -1.29
C PRO A 10 7.11 -13.14 -0.01
N VAL A 11 7.52 -11.93 0.34
CA VAL A 11 6.99 -11.18 1.46
C VAL A 11 5.46 -11.14 1.33
N ARG A 12 4.75 -11.83 2.22
CA ARG A 12 3.29 -11.98 2.11
C ARG A 12 2.61 -10.85 2.86
N ILE A 13 2.10 -9.88 2.10
CA ILE A 13 1.06 -8.98 2.60
C ILE A 13 -0.25 -9.76 2.59
N VAL A 14 -0.94 -9.76 3.72
CA VAL A 14 -2.26 -10.35 3.89
C VAL A 14 -3.30 -9.25 3.72
N ILE A 15 -4.30 -9.51 2.88
CA ILE A 15 -5.47 -8.65 2.69
C ILE A 15 -6.70 -9.50 2.98
N GLN A 16 -7.46 -9.16 4.01
CA GLN A 16 -8.65 -9.90 4.42
C GLN A 16 -9.77 -8.96 4.90
N ASP A 17 -10.92 -9.53 5.25
CA ASP A 17 -12.14 -8.79 5.66
C ASP A 17 -12.46 -7.61 4.72
N VAL A 18 -12.42 -7.83 3.40
CA VAL A 18 -12.73 -6.77 2.44
C VAL A 18 -14.20 -6.41 2.52
N GLN A 19 -14.49 -5.15 2.82
CA GLN A 19 -15.81 -4.57 2.85
C GLN A 19 -15.91 -3.42 1.84
N PRO A 20 -17.08 -3.23 1.19
CA PRO A 20 -18.34 -3.91 1.44
C PRO A 20 -18.45 -5.21 0.64
N GLN A 21 -19.07 -6.23 1.23
CA GLN A 21 -19.44 -7.48 0.55
C GLN A 21 -20.81 -7.99 1.01
N ILE A 22 -21.53 -8.70 0.14
CA ILE A 22 -22.81 -9.35 0.45
C ILE A 22 -22.63 -10.85 0.22
N ASP A 23 -22.93 -11.66 1.22
CA ASP A 23 -22.81 -13.13 1.20
C ASP A 23 -21.45 -13.59 0.64
N CYS A 24 -20.37 -13.08 1.23
CA CYS A 24 -18.99 -13.39 0.81
C CYS A 24 -18.72 -13.08 -0.68
N GLY A 25 -19.30 -11.99 -1.19
CA GLY A 25 -19.16 -11.56 -2.58
C GLY A 25 -20.08 -12.28 -3.57
N ARG A 26 -20.97 -13.16 -3.10
CA ARG A 26 -21.96 -13.83 -3.95
C ARG A 26 -22.89 -12.85 -4.66
N TYR A 27 -23.20 -11.73 -4.01
CA TYR A 27 -24.05 -10.69 -4.59
C TYR A 27 -23.33 -9.34 -4.66
N PRO A 28 -23.58 -8.55 -5.72
CA PRO A 28 -22.98 -7.23 -5.86
C PRO A 28 -23.59 -6.26 -4.84
N VAL A 29 -22.73 -5.47 -4.21
CA VAL A 29 -23.13 -4.32 -3.38
C VAL A 29 -23.86 -3.30 -4.26
N LYS A 30 -24.93 -2.71 -3.73
CA LYS A 30 -25.74 -1.69 -4.42
C LYS A 30 -25.38 -0.30 -3.94
N ARG A 31 -25.31 0.65 -4.88
CA ARG A 31 -25.09 2.08 -4.69
C ARG A 31 -25.87 2.87 -5.74
N SER A 32 -26.16 4.13 -5.45
CA SER A 32 -26.80 5.06 -6.37
C SER A 32 -25.75 5.79 -7.21
N GLN A 33 -26.19 6.36 -8.32
CA GLN A 33 -25.31 7.21 -9.14
C GLN A 33 -24.84 8.41 -8.34
N GLY A 34 -23.53 8.66 -8.34
CA GLY A 34 -22.90 9.75 -7.59
C GLY A 34 -22.58 9.41 -6.13
N ASP A 35 -22.96 8.22 -5.64
CA ASP A 35 -22.59 7.80 -4.29
C ASP A 35 -21.09 7.52 -4.18
N ALA A 36 -20.55 7.76 -2.98
CA ALA A 36 -19.27 7.23 -2.58
C ALA A 36 -19.41 5.78 -2.08
N VAL A 37 -18.51 4.92 -2.52
CA VAL A 37 -18.35 3.55 -2.02
C VAL A 37 -17.23 3.56 -1.01
N GLY A 38 -17.56 3.60 0.28
CA GLY A 38 -16.60 3.35 1.35
C GLY A 38 -16.10 1.92 1.30
N VAL A 39 -14.78 1.74 1.24
CA VAL A 39 -14.08 0.46 1.17
C VAL A 39 -13.17 0.33 2.37
N SER A 40 -13.14 -0.85 2.97
CA SER A 40 -12.22 -1.16 4.05
C SER A 40 -11.72 -2.59 3.96
N ALA A 41 -10.57 -2.86 4.56
CA ALA A 41 -10.02 -4.21 4.71
C ALA A 41 -8.98 -4.23 5.82
N ASP A 42 -8.66 -5.42 6.29
CA ASP A 42 -7.50 -5.63 7.13
C ASP A 42 -6.30 -5.91 6.23
N VAL A 43 -5.26 -5.09 6.33
CA VAL A 43 -4.03 -5.18 5.51
C VAL A 43 -2.81 -5.13 6.42
N PHE A 44 -2.08 -6.25 6.48
CA PHE A 44 -0.95 -6.41 7.38
C PHE A 44 0.10 -7.38 6.82
N LYS A 45 1.26 -7.40 7.49
CA LYS A 45 2.44 -8.17 7.13
C LYS A 45 3.30 -8.33 8.39
N ASP A 46 4.05 -9.43 8.49
CA ASP A 46 5.08 -9.56 9.53
C ASP A 46 6.17 -8.48 9.39
N GLY A 47 6.66 -7.97 10.52
CA GLY A 47 7.72 -6.96 10.60
C GLY A 47 7.19 -5.54 10.78
N HIS A 48 8.07 -4.55 10.60
CA HIS A 48 7.78 -3.13 10.86
C HIS A 48 7.87 -2.27 9.59
N ASP A 49 7.80 -2.90 8.42
CA ASP A 49 7.85 -2.16 7.16
C ASP A 49 6.57 -1.36 6.97
N VAL A 50 6.71 -0.15 6.42
CA VAL A 50 5.58 0.72 6.11
C VAL A 50 4.84 0.12 4.91
N LEU A 51 3.54 -0.13 5.07
CA LEU A 51 2.68 -0.59 3.99
C LEU A 51 1.98 0.59 3.30
N ARG A 52 1.63 0.40 2.04
CA ARG A 52 0.60 1.21 1.35
C ARG A 52 -0.48 0.29 0.81
N ALA A 53 -1.70 0.82 0.75
CA ALA A 53 -2.82 0.15 0.12
C ALA A 53 -3.65 1.14 -0.69
N VAL A 54 -4.24 0.64 -1.78
CA VAL A 54 -5.17 1.38 -2.61
C VAL A 54 -6.39 0.51 -2.92
N VAL A 55 -7.55 1.16 -3.05
CA VAL A 55 -8.68 0.55 -3.74
C VAL A 55 -8.55 0.85 -5.23
N ARG A 56 -8.45 -0.21 -6.02
CA ARG A 56 -8.53 -0.13 -7.48
C ARG A 56 -9.97 -0.37 -7.86
N TYR A 57 -10.54 0.51 -8.68
CA TYR A 57 -11.92 0.42 -9.12
C TYR A 57 -12.05 0.74 -10.61
N ARG A 58 -13.09 0.17 -11.23
CA ARG A 58 -13.43 0.45 -12.63
C ARG A 58 -14.89 0.15 -12.94
N ARG A 59 -15.40 0.79 -13.98
CA ARG A 59 -16.67 0.40 -14.59
C ARG A 59 -16.52 -0.93 -15.33
N GLY A 60 -17.52 -1.79 -15.24
CA GLY A 60 -17.56 -3.07 -15.93
C GLY A 60 -17.42 -2.89 -17.44
N GLY A 61 -16.58 -3.71 -18.06
CA GLY A 61 -16.26 -3.64 -19.49
C GLY A 61 -15.15 -2.65 -19.87
N THR A 62 -14.65 -1.82 -18.94
CA THR A 62 -13.48 -0.98 -19.21
C THR A 62 -12.18 -1.72 -18.84
N ARG A 63 -11.09 -1.36 -19.53
CA ARG A 63 -9.76 -1.93 -19.25
C ARG A 63 -8.98 -1.13 -18.19
N LYS A 64 -9.21 0.19 -18.13
CA LYS A 64 -8.48 1.10 -17.25
C LYS A 64 -9.03 1.00 -15.82
N TRP A 65 -8.13 0.72 -14.87
CA TRP A 65 -8.39 0.85 -13.45
C TRP A 65 -8.06 2.27 -12.99
N LEU A 66 -8.89 2.79 -12.10
CA LEU A 66 -8.64 3.99 -11.30
C LEU A 66 -8.27 3.56 -9.88
N GLU A 67 -7.61 4.43 -9.13
CA GLU A 67 -7.09 4.10 -7.81
C GLU A 67 -7.39 5.24 -6.83
N GLN A 68 -7.74 4.90 -5.60
CA GLN A 68 -7.85 5.81 -4.46
C GLN A 68 -7.06 5.22 -3.29
N PRO A 69 -6.34 6.05 -2.51
CA PRO A 69 -5.60 5.56 -1.36
C PRO A 69 -6.55 4.99 -0.30
N LEU A 70 -6.10 3.93 0.35
CA LEU A 70 -6.62 3.53 1.66
C LEU A 70 -5.66 4.07 2.72
N ALA A 71 -6.20 4.59 3.82
CA ALA A 71 -5.44 5.04 4.97
C ALA A 71 -5.56 4.03 6.12
N PRO A 72 -4.48 3.78 6.89
CA PRO A 72 -4.59 2.96 8.09
C PRO A 72 -5.36 3.73 9.16
N VAL A 73 -6.35 3.07 9.78
CA VAL A 73 -7.16 3.63 10.88
C VAL A 73 -6.91 2.92 12.23
N GLY A 74 -5.94 2.00 12.26
CA GLY A 74 -5.51 1.25 13.45
C GLY A 74 -5.99 -0.19 13.45
N ASN A 75 -5.35 -1.03 14.27
CA ASN A 75 -5.65 -2.47 14.39
C ASN A 75 -5.73 -3.17 13.02
N ASP A 76 -4.70 -2.97 12.19
CA ASP A 76 -4.58 -3.48 10.81
C ASP A 76 -5.68 -3.05 9.84
N ARG A 77 -6.64 -2.21 10.26
CA ARG A 77 -7.76 -1.74 9.46
C ARG A 77 -7.33 -0.59 8.55
N TRP A 78 -7.72 -0.69 7.29
CA TRP A 78 -7.53 0.33 6.27
C TRP A 78 -8.85 0.78 5.69
N GLU A 79 -8.99 2.08 5.42
CA GLU A 79 -10.23 2.69 4.92
C GLU A 79 -9.98 3.71 3.81
N GLY A 80 -10.91 3.80 2.88
CA GLY A 80 -10.94 4.83 1.85
C GLY A 80 -12.23 4.73 1.04
N SER A 81 -12.33 5.45 -0.06
CA SER A 81 -13.55 5.46 -0.86
C SER A 81 -13.31 5.82 -2.31
N PHE A 82 -14.22 5.42 -3.19
CA PHE A 82 -14.28 5.88 -4.57
C PHE A 82 -15.71 6.22 -5.00
N GLU A 83 -15.87 7.08 -6.00
CA GLU A 83 -17.18 7.48 -6.51
C GLU A 83 -17.64 6.63 -7.70
N VAL A 84 -18.96 6.46 -7.83
CA VAL A 84 -19.61 5.79 -8.97
C VAL A 84 -20.49 6.79 -9.76
N PRO A 85 -19.91 7.60 -10.66
CA PRO A 85 -20.63 8.68 -11.34
C PRO A 85 -21.60 8.20 -12.43
N GLU A 86 -21.50 6.95 -12.85
CA GLU A 86 -22.30 6.37 -13.93
C GLU A 86 -23.02 5.10 -13.47
N LEU A 87 -24.24 4.92 -13.98
CA LEU A 87 -24.99 3.68 -13.80
C LEU A 87 -24.29 2.49 -14.46
N GLY A 88 -24.37 1.34 -13.82
CA GLY A 88 -23.88 0.08 -14.37
C GLY A 88 -23.18 -0.79 -13.33
N ARG A 89 -22.53 -1.86 -13.79
CA ARG A 89 -21.70 -2.69 -12.92
C ARG A 89 -20.36 -2.02 -12.72
N TRP A 90 -19.90 -2.00 -11.48
CA TRP A 90 -18.55 -1.59 -11.11
C TRP A 90 -17.84 -2.76 -10.44
N GLN A 91 -16.52 -2.74 -10.52
CA GLN A 91 -15.65 -3.73 -9.88
C GLN A 91 -14.61 -2.97 -9.07
N PHE A 92 -14.27 -3.49 -7.90
CA PHE A 92 -13.14 -3.01 -7.13
C PHE A 92 -12.30 -4.18 -6.61
N THR A 93 -11.05 -3.91 -6.31
CA THR A 93 -10.11 -4.79 -5.61
C THR A 93 -9.20 -3.93 -4.75
N ILE A 94 -8.55 -4.53 -3.77
CA ILE A 94 -7.51 -3.87 -2.99
C ILE A 94 -6.15 -4.38 -3.46
N GLU A 95 -5.20 -3.46 -3.56
CA GLU A 95 -3.79 -3.76 -3.84
C GLU A 95 -2.95 -3.10 -2.75
N ALA A 96 -1.96 -3.83 -2.24
CA ALA A 96 -1.09 -3.37 -1.19
C ALA A 96 0.35 -3.82 -1.44
N TRP A 97 1.30 -2.99 -1.05
CA TRP A 97 2.74 -3.22 -1.22
C TRP A 97 3.52 -2.65 -0.03
N VAL A 98 4.77 -3.09 0.11
CA VAL A 98 5.71 -2.49 1.05
C VAL A 98 6.26 -1.21 0.44
N ASP A 99 6.10 -0.09 1.12
CA ASP A 99 6.74 1.17 0.76
C ASP A 99 8.16 1.19 1.34
N ARG A 100 9.11 0.68 0.55
CA ARG A 100 10.52 0.61 0.95
C ARG A 100 11.11 1.98 1.25
N TYR A 101 10.68 3.00 0.51
CA TYR A 101 11.13 4.37 0.70
C TYR A 101 10.62 4.96 2.02
N ALA A 102 9.32 4.80 2.31
CA ALA A 102 8.78 5.22 3.61
C ALA A 102 9.36 4.40 4.76
N THR A 103 9.63 3.11 4.55
CA THR A 103 10.26 2.24 5.56
C THR A 103 11.66 2.73 5.93
N MET A 104 12.50 3.04 4.94
CA MET A 104 13.84 3.59 5.16
C MET A 104 13.80 4.93 5.91
N LEU A 105 12.86 5.81 5.54
CA LEU A 105 12.71 7.12 6.20
C LEU A 105 12.21 6.97 7.64
N ASP A 106 11.26 6.07 7.91
CA ASP A 106 10.79 5.77 9.27
C ASP A 106 11.91 5.22 10.16
N GLU A 107 12.75 4.33 9.63
CA GLU A 107 13.91 3.83 10.36
C GLU A 107 14.90 4.94 10.74
N LEU A 108 15.24 5.82 9.79
CA LEU A 108 16.12 6.96 10.04
C LEU A 108 15.51 7.91 11.08
N ASP A 109 14.21 8.22 10.96
CA ASP A 109 13.51 9.11 11.88
C ASP A 109 13.51 8.54 13.31
N ARG A 110 13.26 7.24 13.48
CA ARG A 110 13.31 6.58 14.80
C ARG A 110 14.72 6.65 15.42
N LYS A 111 15.77 6.39 14.63
CA LYS A 111 17.15 6.42 15.13
C LYS A 111 17.60 7.83 15.50
N LEU A 112 17.26 8.82 14.68
CA LEU A 112 17.51 10.24 14.97
C LEU A 112 16.76 10.69 16.24
N ALA A 113 15.49 10.30 16.39
CA ALA A 113 14.70 10.59 17.59
C ALA A 113 15.30 9.94 18.86
N ALA A 114 15.97 8.81 18.72
CA ALA A 114 16.72 8.16 19.80
C ALA A 114 18.10 8.81 20.08
N GLY A 115 18.45 9.89 19.39
CA GLY A 115 19.72 10.61 19.56
C GLY A 115 20.93 9.88 18.95
N GLN A 116 20.71 8.89 18.08
CA GLN A 116 21.80 8.20 17.39
C GLN A 116 22.40 9.12 16.32
N THR A 117 23.73 9.22 16.30
CA THR A 117 24.48 10.06 15.37
C THR A 117 25.39 9.27 14.44
N ALA A 118 25.74 8.03 14.80
CA ALA A 118 26.52 7.13 13.98
C ALA A 118 25.60 6.33 13.03
N LEU A 119 25.19 6.95 11.91
CA LEU A 119 24.23 6.40 10.95
C LEU A 119 24.85 6.03 9.59
N ALA A 120 26.16 5.76 9.56
CA ALA A 120 26.87 5.55 8.28
C ALA A 120 26.32 4.38 7.47
N SER A 121 25.88 3.30 8.13
CA SER A 121 25.32 2.12 7.45
C SER A 121 23.94 2.42 6.85
N GLU A 122 23.10 3.09 7.62
CA GLU A 122 21.74 3.45 7.25
C GLU A 122 21.74 4.49 6.12
N LEU A 123 22.64 5.47 6.18
CA LEU A 123 22.81 6.44 5.11
C LEU A 123 23.30 5.79 3.82
N ALA A 124 24.19 4.79 3.90
CA ALA A 124 24.63 4.03 2.73
C ALA A 124 23.49 3.20 2.12
N GLU A 125 22.62 2.59 2.95
CA GLU A 125 21.43 1.88 2.48
C GLU A 125 20.43 2.84 1.81
N ALA A 126 20.17 3.99 2.44
CA ALA A 126 19.30 5.02 1.87
C ALA A 126 19.86 5.55 0.54
N GLU A 127 21.17 5.78 0.42
CA GLU A 127 21.78 6.17 -0.85
C GLU A 127 21.63 5.07 -1.91
N GLY A 128 21.73 3.80 -1.55
CA GLY A 128 21.46 2.69 -2.45
C GLY A 128 20.01 2.63 -2.96
N LEU A 129 19.05 3.08 -2.13
CA LEU A 129 17.63 3.06 -2.46
C LEU A 129 17.17 4.33 -3.21
N PHE A 130 17.62 5.50 -2.78
CA PHE A 130 17.20 6.81 -3.30
C PHE A 130 18.17 7.42 -4.32
N GLY A 131 19.42 6.94 -4.35
CA GLY A 131 20.55 7.59 -5.01
C GLY A 131 21.25 8.63 -4.13
N PRO A 132 22.36 9.21 -4.62
CA PRO A 132 23.13 10.23 -3.92
C PRO A 132 22.25 11.40 -3.47
N GLY A 133 22.34 11.78 -2.19
CA GLY A 133 21.51 12.85 -1.65
C GLY A 133 21.60 12.98 -0.14
N VAL A 134 20.72 13.82 0.39
CA VAL A 134 20.53 14.01 1.84
C VAL A 134 19.07 13.76 2.21
N LEU A 135 18.79 13.67 3.51
CA LEU A 135 17.49 13.28 4.04
C LEU A 135 16.33 14.14 3.50
N GLU A 136 16.52 15.45 3.36
CA GLU A 136 15.51 16.37 2.82
C GLU A 136 15.17 16.06 1.36
N ASN A 137 16.19 15.76 0.53
CA ASN A 137 16.00 15.36 -0.87
C ASN A 137 15.24 14.03 -0.95
N TRP A 138 15.62 13.06 -0.13
CA TRP A 138 14.98 11.75 -0.10
C TRP A 138 13.52 11.83 0.35
N ARG A 139 13.22 12.61 1.40
CA ARG A 139 11.85 12.87 1.86
C ARG A 139 10.98 13.47 0.75
N ALA A 140 11.50 14.42 0.00
CA ALA A 140 10.78 15.02 -1.13
C ALA A 140 10.53 14.03 -2.28
N ALA A 141 11.47 13.11 -2.53
CA ALA A 141 11.37 12.14 -3.62
C ALA A 141 10.54 10.90 -3.28
N ALA A 142 10.45 10.51 -2.00
CA ALA A 142 9.85 9.25 -1.55
C ALA A 142 8.43 8.99 -2.09
N PRO A 143 7.47 9.94 -2.08
CA PRO A 143 6.12 9.67 -2.58
C PRO A 143 6.10 9.29 -4.07
N ALA A 144 6.94 9.93 -4.89
CA ALA A 144 7.00 9.67 -6.32
C ALA A 144 7.72 8.37 -6.66
N LEU A 145 8.73 7.99 -5.86
CA LEU A 145 9.47 6.74 -6.02
C LEU A 145 8.63 5.54 -5.56
N SER A 146 7.95 5.67 -4.42
CA SER A 146 7.03 4.65 -3.89
C SER A 146 5.91 4.30 -4.86
N ALA A 147 5.34 5.29 -5.55
CA ALA A 147 4.31 5.07 -6.56
C ALA A 147 4.81 4.29 -7.79
N LYS A 148 6.13 4.30 -8.06
CA LYS A 148 6.76 3.59 -9.17
C LYS A 148 7.22 2.17 -8.82
N ASP A 149 7.62 1.95 -7.57
CA ASP A 149 8.20 0.68 -7.07
C ASP A 149 7.14 -0.30 -6.55
N ARG A 150 5.90 -0.19 -7.03
CA ARG A 150 4.78 -1.06 -6.67
C ARG A 150 4.89 -2.45 -7.29
#